data_AF-A0A0M8W0W3-F1
#
_entry.id   AF-A0A0M8W0W3-F1
#
_cell.length_a   1.000
_cell.length_b   1.000
_cell.length_c   1.000
_cell.angle_alpha   90.00
_cell.angle_beta   90.00
_cell.angle_gamma   90.00
#
_symmetry.space_group_name_H-M   'P 1'
#
loop_
_entity.id
_entity.type
_entity.pdbx_description
1 polymer ?
#
loop_
_entity_poly.entity_id
_entity_poly.type
_entity_poly.pdbx_seq_one_letter_code
_entity_poly.pdbx_strand_id
1 'polypeptide(L)'
;MKQVGALSAAVVLIGWLVWNLWNLFRIVTGLRDRSWRRPLWWTRVCSVALFAGLGTWIWGVFRGGLDVRDTCQFVRHEYYDSAYRDAHAAEFQSLFPLHNKCNAHFDLVPAWVNGSITVCVAIALAAVAVLLKFGIAHLTGYSRTEHQS
;
A
#
# COMPACT_ATOMS: atom_id res chain seq x y z
N MET A 1 -16.78 -19.61 11.81
CA MET A 1 -15.53 -18.87 12.15
C MET A 1 -14.99 -18.02 11.00
N LYS A 2 -14.82 -18.54 9.76
CA LYS A 2 -14.42 -17.74 8.56
C LYS A 2 -15.33 -16.54 8.24
N GLN A 3 -16.61 -16.64 8.58
CA GLN A 3 -17.62 -15.61 8.35
C GLN A 3 -17.44 -14.36 9.24
N VAL A 4 -16.82 -14.51 10.41
CA VAL A 4 -16.54 -13.40 11.35
C VAL A 4 -15.25 -12.65 10.96
N GLY A 5 -14.25 -13.35 10.40
CA GLY A 5 -13.02 -12.74 9.85
C GLY A 5 -13.26 -11.90 8.58
N ALA A 6 -14.21 -12.31 7.75
CA ALA A 6 -14.60 -11.55 6.55
C ALA A 6 -15.33 -10.25 6.88
N LEU A 7 -16.18 -10.24 7.92
CA LEU A 7 -16.91 -9.06 8.34
C LEU A 7 -16.03 -8.02 9.06
N SER A 8 -14.98 -8.47 9.74
CA SER A 8 -14.01 -7.59 10.41
C SER A 8 -13.01 -6.96 9.44
N ALA A 9 -12.55 -7.68 8.41
CA ALA A 9 -11.81 -7.07 7.28
C ALA A 9 -12.66 -6.03 6.55
N ALA A 10 -13.97 -6.28 6.44
CA ALA A 10 -14.91 -5.31 5.87
C ALA A 10 -15.00 -4.02 6.70
N VAL A 11 -15.09 -4.09 8.03
CA VAL A 11 -15.13 -2.90 8.89
C VAL A 11 -13.84 -2.09 8.85
N VAL A 12 -12.67 -2.75 8.78
CA VAL A 12 -11.36 -2.07 8.73
C VAL A 12 -11.16 -1.34 7.40
N LEU A 13 -11.59 -1.94 6.29
CA LEU A 13 -11.62 -1.29 4.98
C LEU A 13 -12.60 -0.10 4.99
N ILE A 14 -13.71 -0.23 5.70
CA ILE A 14 -14.70 0.85 5.88
C ILE A 14 -14.14 2.00 6.73
N GLY A 15 -13.39 1.72 7.80
CA GLY A 15 -12.69 2.75 8.59
C GLY A 15 -11.56 3.45 7.82
N TRP A 16 -10.77 2.69 7.06
CA TRP A 16 -9.71 3.21 6.17
C TRP A 16 -10.28 4.12 5.06
N LEU A 17 -11.50 3.82 4.61
CA LEU A 17 -12.30 4.65 3.72
C LEU A 17 -12.78 5.92 4.41
N VAL A 18 -13.36 5.82 5.61
CA VAL A 18 -13.85 6.98 6.38
C VAL A 18 -12.71 7.92 6.79
N TRP A 19 -11.51 7.39 7.00
CA TRP A 19 -10.34 8.16 7.36
C TRP A 19 -9.71 8.92 6.18
N ASN A 20 -9.65 8.30 5.00
CA ASN A 20 -9.30 9.05 3.79
C ASN A 20 -10.35 10.11 3.47
N LEU A 21 -11.62 9.85 3.80
CA LEU A 21 -12.72 10.81 3.71
C LEU A 21 -12.55 12.00 4.68
N TRP A 22 -12.06 11.79 5.90
CA TRP A 22 -11.76 12.88 6.84
C TRP A 22 -10.49 13.69 6.48
N ASN A 23 -9.43 13.03 5.99
CA ASN A 23 -8.21 13.70 5.52
C ASN A 23 -8.46 14.59 4.29
N LEU A 24 -9.37 14.15 3.43
CA LEU A 24 -9.94 15.00 2.39
C LEU A 24 -10.76 16.16 2.96
N PHE A 25 -11.52 15.92 4.03
CA PHE A 25 -12.36 16.94 4.65
C PHE A 25 -11.54 18.05 5.35
N ARG A 26 -10.35 17.75 5.84
CA ARG A 26 -9.48 18.72 6.55
C ARG A 26 -8.55 19.52 5.66
N ILE A 27 -8.07 18.95 4.56
CA ILE A 27 -7.45 19.77 3.52
C ILE A 27 -8.49 20.76 2.96
N VAL A 28 -9.78 20.41 3.00
CA VAL A 28 -10.90 21.26 2.57
C VAL A 28 -11.22 22.41 3.54
N THR A 29 -11.00 22.26 4.85
CA THR A 29 -11.24 23.35 5.83
C THR A 29 -9.99 24.15 6.15
N GLY A 30 -8.83 23.52 6.30
CA GLY A 30 -7.53 24.17 6.58
C GLY A 30 -7.02 25.02 5.43
N LEU A 31 -7.69 24.91 4.30
CA LEU A 31 -7.56 25.88 3.27
C LEU A 31 -8.59 26.97 3.39
N ARG A 32 -9.84 26.70 3.75
CA ARG A 32 -10.99 27.62 3.65
C ARG A 32 -11.08 28.81 4.55
N ASP A 33 -10.07 29.01 5.35
CA ASP A 33 -9.80 30.28 5.97
C ASP A 33 -8.52 30.96 5.39
N ARG A 34 -8.14 30.96 4.08
CA ARG A 34 -8.84 30.79 2.77
C ARG A 34 -7.88 30.49 1.57
N SER A 35 -8.10 29.66 0.54
CA SER A 35 -8.49 28.23 0.43
C SER A 35 -7.99 27.54 -0.82
N TRP A 36 -6.83 26.86 -0.76
CA TRP A 36 -6.48 25.86 -1.77
C TRP A 36 -7.62 24.89 -2.01
N ARG A 37 -7.86 24.70 -3.30
CA ARG A 37 -8.70 23.64 -3.84
C ARG A 37 -7.93 22.66 -4.74
N ARG A 38 -6.64 22.91 -5.02
CA ARG A 38 -5.85 22.12 -5.99
C ARG A 38 -5.09 20.88 -5.46
N PRO A 39 -4.74 20.71 -4.18
CA PRO A 39 -3.98 19.55 -3.73
C PRO A 39 -4.86 18.31 -3.45
N LEU A 40 -6.19 18.43 -3.36
CA LEU A 40 -7.07 17.31 -3.01
C LEU A 40 -7.05 16.13 -4.00
N TRP A 41 -6.60 16.35 -5.24
CA TRP A 41 -6.40 15.26 -6.20
C TRP A 41 -5.25 14.34 -5.76
N TRP A 42 -4.17 14.92 -5.26
CA TRP A 42 -3.00 14.18 -4.85
C TRP A 42 -3.25 13.38 -3.58
N THR A 43 -4.11 13.84 -2.66
CA THR A 43 -4.51 12.98 -1.53
C THR A 43 -5.31 11.77 -1.97
N ARG A 44 -6.10 11.89 -3.04
CA ARG A 44 -6.83 10.75 -3.61
C ARG A 44 -5.90 9.80 -4.34
N VAL A 45 -4.97 10.32 -5.14
CA VAL A 45 -3.94 9.50 -5.81
C VAL A 45 -3.11 8.75 -4.77
N CYS A 46 -2.72 9.43 -3.69
CA CYS A 46 -2.05 8.80 -2.55
C CYS A 46 -2.93 7.72 -1.90
N SER A 47 -4.19 8.03 -1.58
CA SER A 47 -5.14 7.07 -0.99
C SER A 47 -5.32 5.81 -1.84
N VAL A 48 -5.55 5.98 -3.15
CA VAL A 48 -5.78 4.87 -4.09
C VAL A 48 -4.51 4.03 -4.26
N ALA A 49 -3.36 4.69 -4.37
CA ALA A 49 -2.10 3.98 -4.49
C ALA A 49 -1.79 3.17 -3.22
N LEU A 50 -2.04 3.75 -2.04
CA LEU A 50 -1.91 3.03 -0.76
C LEU A 50 -2.88 1.86 -0.66
N PHE A 51 -4.11 2.00 -1.18
CA PHE A 51 -5.07 0.90 -1.20
C PHE A 51 -4.65 -0.24 -2.11
N ALA A 52 -4.24 0.11 -3.33
CA ALA A 52 -3.81 -0.84 -4.33
C ALA A 52 -2.54 -1.57 -3.87
N GLY A 53 -1.59 -0.82 -3.31
CA GLY A 53 -0.39 -1.39 -2.68
C GLY A 53 -0.75 -2.34 -1.54
N LEU A 54 -1.64 -1.93 -0.63
CA LEU A 54 -2.10 -2.78 0.46
C LEU A 54 -2.83 -4.04 -0.03
N GLY A 55 -3.70 -3.90 -1.03
CA GLY A 55 -4.45 -5.02 -1.60
C GLY A 55 -3.55 -6.00 -2.34
N THR A 56 -2.60 -5.51 -3.13
CA THR A 56 -1.61 -6.34 -3.83
C THR A 56 -0.68 -7.05 -2.84
N TRP A 57 -0.28 -6.38 -1.76
CA TRP A 57 0.50 -6.96 -0.68
C TRP A 57 -0.27 -8.06 0.06
N ILE A 58 -1.51 -7.78 0.49
CA ILE A 58 -2.41 -8.76 1.11
C ILE A 58 -2.58 -9.96 0.18
N TRP A 59 -2.86 -9.72 -1.10
CA TRP A 59 -3.02 -10.78 -2.09
C TRP A 59 -1.77 -11.64 -2.21
N GLY A 60 -0.60 -11.03 -2.29
CA GLY A 60 0.69 -11.71 -2.34
C GLY A 60 0.93 -12.58 -1.11
N VAL A 61 0.65 -12.07 0.10
CA VAL A 61 0.85 -12.80 1.36
C VAL A 61 -0.01 -14.06 1.39
N PHE A 62 -1.25 -13.97 0.90
CA PHE A 62 -2.17 -15.10 0.86
C PHE A 62 -1.93 -16.08 -0.30
N ARG A 63 -0.95 -15.86 -1.19
CA ARG A 63 -0.61 -16.82 -2.27
C ARG A 63 -0.03 -18.13 -1.77
N GLY A 64 0.50 -18.15 -0.55
CA GLY A 64 0.99 -19.37 0.11
C GLY A 64 -0.07 -20.37 0.50
N GLY A 65 -1.34 -19.96 0.57
CA GLY A 65 -2.39 -20.77 1.17
C GLY A 65 -2.19 -20.98 2.68
N LEU A 66 -2.99 -21.87 3.28
CA LEU A 66 -2.83 -22.29 4.67
C LEU A 66 -1.63 -23.23 4.84
N ASP A 67 -1.34 -24.05 3.83
CA ASP A 67 -0.15 -24.90 3.77
C ASP A 67 0.55 -24.65 2.42
N VAL A 68 1.77 -24.10 2.51
CA VAL A 68 2.60 -23.79 1.35
C VAL A 68 3.04 -25.07 0.65
N ARG A 69 3.34 -26.14 1.39
CA ARG A 69 3.71 -27.44 0.80
C ARG A 69 2.57 -27.98 -0.02
N ASP A 70 1.35 -27.96 0.51
CA ASP A 70 0.17 -28.45 -0.21
C ASP A 70 -0.11 -27.58 -1.44
N THR A 71 0.05 -26.26 -1.32
CA THR A 71 -0.12 -25.35 -2.45
C THR A 71 0.93 -25.59 -3.53
N CYS A 72 2.19 -25.85 -3.15
CA CYS A 72 3.25 -26.19 -4.09
C CYS A 72 2.97 -27.53 -4.79
N GLN A 73 2.73 -28.59 -4.01
CA GLN A 73 2.63 -29.95 -4.53
C GLN A 73 1.32 -30.23 -5.26
N PHE A 74 0.18 -29.76 -4.73
CA PHE A 74 -1.15 -30.12 -5.24
C PHE A 74 -1.82 -29.02 -6.08
N VAL A 75 -1.50 -27.74 -5.84
CA VAL A 75 -2.10 -26.64 -6.62
C VAL A 75 -1.20 -26.25 -7.79
N ARG A 76 0.11 -26.14 -7.55
CA ARG A 76 1.09 -25.74 -8.57
C ARG A 76 1.80 -26.90 -9.24
N HIS A 77 1.69 -28.11 -8.69
CA HIS A 77 2.39 -29.31 -9.18
C HIS A 77 3.91 -29.12 -9.24
N GLU A 78 4.43 -28.33 -8.31
CA GLU A 78 5.84 -28.00 -8.18
C GLU A 78 6.46 -28.76 -7.00
N TYR A 79 7.73 -29.11 -7.14
CA TYR A 79 8.47 -29.75 -6.06
C TYR A 79 8.64 -28.79 -4.89
N TYR A 80 8.24 -29.24 -3.71
CA TYR A 80 8.44 -28.53 -2.45
C TYR A 80 9.81 -28.90 -1.86
N ASP A 81 10.74 -27.97 -1.88
CA ASP A 81 12.08 -28.14 -1.34
C ASP A 81 12.17 -27.56 0.08
N SER A 82 12.03 -28.43 1.09
CA SER A 82 12.11 -28.02 2.49
C SER A 82 13.53 -27.58 2.87
N ALA A 83 14.56 -28.24 2.37
CA ALA A 83 15.95 -27.91 2.70
C ALA A 83 16.34 -26.54 2.16
N TYR A 84 15.90 -26.20 0.94
CA TYR A 84 16.07 -24.86 0.38
C TYR A 84 15.34 -23.82 1.22
N ARG A 85 14.09 -24.09 1.61
CA ARG A 85 13.31 -23.14 2.40
C ARG A 85 13.87 -22.91 3.80
N ASP A 86 14.39 -23.95 4.44
CA ASP A 86 15.02 -23.86 5.76
C ASP A 86 16.33 -23.05 5.68
N ALA A 87 17.13 -23.28 4.64
CA ALA A 87 18.35 -22.51 4.40
C ALA A 87 18.08 -21.02 4.07
N HIS A 88 16.94 -20.71 3.44
CA HIS A 88 16.54 -19.34 3.05
C HIS A 88 15.39 -18.81 3.90
N ALA A 89 15.23 -19.31 5.13
CA ALA A 89 14.12 -18.94 6.00
C ALA A 89 14.02 -17.41 6.19
N ALA A 90 15.17 -16.72 6.23
CA ALA A 90 15.25 -15.26 6.33
C ALA A 90 14.63 -14.53 5.14
N GLU A 91 14.64 -15.09 3.92
CA GLU A 91 14.05 -14.47 2.73
C GLU A 91 12.52 -14.44 2.80
N PHE A 92 11.89 -15.48 3.36
CA PHE A 92 10.42 -15.58 3.46
C PHE A 92 9.84 -14.74 4.59
N GLN A 93 10.69 -14.21 5.47
CA GLN A 93 10.29 -13.29 6.53
C GLN A 93 10.29 -11.84 6.07
N SER A 94 10.77 -11.54 4.86
CA SER A 94 10.78 -10.17 4.34
C SER A 94 9.38 -9.67 4.00
N LEU A 95 9.06 -8.46 4.46
CA LEU A 95 7.79 -7.79 4.13
C LEU A 95 7.76 -7.29 2.69
N PHE A 96 8.93 -7.04 2.09
CA PHE A 96 9.13 -6.66 0.70
C PHE A 96 10.61 -6.84 0.31
N PRO A 97 10.95 -7.38 -0.87
CA PRO A 97 10.07 -7.99 -1.85
C PRO A 97 9.39 -9.24 -1.29
N LEU A 98 8.14 -9.44 -1.68
CA LEU A 98 7.35 -10.56 -1.22
C LEU A 98 7.75 -11.82 -2.00
N HIS A 99 8.14 -12.85 -1.26
CA HIS A 99 8.55 -14.13 -1.82
C HIS A 99 7.87 -15.26 -1.09
N ASN A 100 7.40 -16.24 -1.85
CA ASN A 100 6.95 -17.49 -1.28
C ASN A 100 7.29 -18.65 -2.22
N LYS A 101 8.55 -19.06 -2.17
CA LYS A 101 9.15 -20.01 -3.11
C LYS A 101 8.86 -21.46 -2.74
N CYS A 102 8.48 -22.28 -3.72
CA CYS A 102 8.41 -23.72 -3.54
C CYS A 102 9.80 -24.36 -3.58
N ASN A 103 10.68 -23.82 -4.43
CA ASN A 103 12.07 -24.23 -4.64
C ASN A 103 12.86 -23.04 -5.20
N ALA A 104 14.15 -23.22 -5.49
CA ALA A 104 15.02 -22.15 -6.01
C ALA A 104 14.52 -21.47 -7.30
N HIS A 105 13.67 -22.14 -8.08
CA HIS A 105 13.24 -21.70 -9.41
C HIS A 105 11.78 -21.22 -9.46
N PHE A 106 10.95 -21.60 -8.49
CA PHE A 106 9.52 -21.33 -8.54
C PHE A 106 9.03 -20.53 -7.32
N ASP A 107 8.46 -19.36 -7.59
CA ASP A 107 7.81 -18.48 -6.61
C ASP A 107 6.28 -18.49 -6.76
N LEU A 108 5.56 -18.70 -5.66
CA LEU A 108 4.10 -18.61 -5.61
C LEU A 108 3.61 -17.17 -5.75
N VAL A 109 4.45 -16.20 -5.38
CA VAL A 109 4.20 -14.77 -5.57
C VAL A 109 4.59 -14.41 -6.99
N PRO A 110 3.64 -13.99 -7.84
CA PRO A 110 3.96 -13.58 -9.20
C PRO A 110 4.87 -12.35 -9.24
N ALA A 111 5.76 -12.30 -10.23
CA ALA A 111 6.72 -11.22 -10.39
C ALA A 111 6.09 -9.81 -10.44
N TRP A 112 4.85 -9.69 -10.92
CA TRP A 112 4.15 -8.41 -11.00
C TRP A 112 3.71 -7.85 -9.64
N VAL A 113 3.58 -8.67 -8.59
CA VAL A 113 3.12 -8.21 -7.26
C VAL A 113 4.10 -7.20 -6.68
N ASN A 114 5.38 -7.55 -6.68
CA ASN A 114 6.43 -6.69 -6.14
C ASN A 114 6.53 -5.40 -6.95
N GLY A 115 6.51 -5.49 -8.29
CA GLY A 115 6.50 -4.31 -9.16
C GLY A 115 5.28 -3.41 -8.93
N SER A 116 4.10 -4.00 -8.71
CA SER A 116 2.87 -3.25 -8.46
C SER A 116 2.91 -2.52 -7.12
N ILE A 117 3.43 -3.16 -6.07
CA ILE A 117 3.66 -2.52 -4.77
C ILE A 117 4.65 -1.37 -4.92
N THR A 118 5.77 -1.58 -5.63
CA THR A 118 6.75 -0.51 -5.90
C THR A 118 6.14 0.68 -6.62
N VAL A 119 5.37 0.44 -7.68
CA VAL A 119 4.67 1.50 -8.43
C VAL A 119 3.65 2.23 -7.54
N CYS A 120 2.88 1.51 -6.75
CA CYS A 120 1.92 2.10 -5.81
C CYS A 120 2.62 2.99 -4.77
N VAL A 121 3.74 2.53 -4.20
CA VAL A 121 4.53 3.33 -3.25
C VAL A 121 5.11 4.57 -3.95
N ALA A 122 5.66 4.42 -5.16
CA ALA A 122 6.20 5.55 -5.92
C ALA A 122 5.12 6.61 -6.23
N ILE A 123 3.92 6.18 -6.63
CA ILE A 123 2.78 7.07 -6.91
C ILE A 123 2.31 7.77 -5.62
N ALA A 124 2.25 7.05 -4.50
CA ALA A 124 1.92 7.64 -3.20
C ALA A 124 2.95 8.69 -2.77
N LEU A 125 4.24 8.39 -2.92
CA LEU A 125 5.34 9.32 -2.60
C LEU A 125 5.33 10.55 -3.50
N ALA A 126 5.11 10.39 -4.81
CA ALA A 126 4.99 11.50 -5.74
C ALA A 126 3.79 12.39 -5.38
N ALA A 127 2.66 11.77 -5.04
CA ALA A 127 1.48 12.49 -4.63
C ALA A 127 1.70 13.29 -3.33
N VAL A 128 2.39 12.70 -2.35
CA VAL A 128 2.80 13.40 -1.11
C VAL A 128 3.75 14.54 -1.41
N ALA A 129 4.77 14.34 -2.25
CA ALA A 129 5.72 15.39 -2.62
C ALA A 129 5.03 16.59 -3.28
N VAL A 130 4.05 16.34 -4.13
CA VAL A 130 3.27 17.40 -4.79
C VAL A 130 2.35 18.11 -3.79
N LEU A 131 1.69 17.38 -2.89
CA LEU A 131 0.93 17.98 -1.78
C LEU A 131 1.80 18.91 -0.93
N LEU A 132 3.01 18.48 -0.58
CA LEU A 132 3.97 19.24 0.21
C LEU A 132 4.47 20.48 -0.53
N LYS A 133 4.85 20.34 -1.80
CA LYS A 133 5.30 21.47 -2.63
C LYS A 133 4.20 22.52 -2.75
N PHE A 134 2.98 22.09 -3.01
CA PHE A 134 1.86 23.00 -3.00
C PHE A 134 1.77 23.64 -1.62
N GLY A 135 1.58 22.87 -0.54
CA GLY A 135 1.55 23.36 0.85
C GLY A 135 2.57 24.45 1.21
N ILE A 136 3.85 24.25 0.85
CA ILE A 136 4.95 25.20 1.13
C ILE A 136 4.79 26.51 0.33
N ALA A 137 4.29 26.46 -0.91
CA ALA A 137 4.14 27.63 -1.77
C ALA A 137 3.06 28.63 -1.29
N HIS A 138 1.98 28.18 -0.62
CA HIS A 138 1.04 29.09 0.09
C HIS A 138 1.81 29.83 1.16
N LEU A 139 2.50 29.05 2.01
CA LEU A 139 2.94 29.52 3.30
C LEU A 139 4.05 30.56 3.12
N THR A 140 4.88 30.36 2.11
CA THR A 140 5.91 31.32 1.68
C THR A 140 5.32 32.56 0.98
N GLY A 141 4.25 32.41 0.20
CA GLY A 141 3.51 33.55 -0.37
C GLY A 141 2.81 34.40 0.70
N TYR A 142 2.35 33.77 1.78
CA TYR A 142 1.73 34.45 2.93
C TYR A 142 2.72 35.35 3.67
N SER A 143 3.87 34.81 4.10
CA SER A 143 4.87 35.54 4.91
C SER A 143 5.41 36.80 4.23
N ARG A 144 5.45 36.83 2.90
CA ARG A 144 5.88 38.00 2.14
C ARG A 144 4.88 39.17 2.20
N THR A 145 3.60 38.87 2.37
CA THR A 145 2.53 39.87 2.30
C THR A 145 2.35 40.61 3.63
N GLU A 146 2.62 39.95 4.77
CA GLU A 146 2.60 40.60 6.10
C GLU A 146 3.78 41.57 6.33
N HIS A 147 4.95 41.34 5.73
CA HIS A 147 6.11 42.22 5.93
C HIS A 147 6.04 43.55 5.17
N GLN A 148 5.04 43.74 4.30
CA GLN A 148 4.89 44.95 3.48
C GLN A 148 3.77 45.89 3.96
N SER A 149 3.02 45.52 5.02
CA SER A 149 1.98 46.35 5.66
C SER A 149 2.48 46.99 6.94
#